data_AF-A0A839HH52-F1
#
_entry.id   AF-A0A839HH52-F1
#
_cell.length_a   1.000
_cell.length_b   1.000
_cell.length_c   1.000
_cell.angle_alpha   90.00
_cell.angle_beta   90.00
_cell.angle_gamma   90.00
#
_symmetry.space_group_name_H-M   'P 1'
#
loop_
_entity.id
_entity.type
_entity.pdbx_description
1 polymer ?
#
loop_
_entity_poly.entity_id
_entity_poly.type
_entity_poly.pdbx_seq_one_letter_code
_entity_poly.pdbx_strand_id
1 'polypeptide(L)'
;MPSHQLHINRLCDCLQSFDFQQLFIAELGWSYSDNDEPFALTLNDQTWQVSEIAQLVGVVVFLIDGLPERDQRLAIQNELSERVYENLVIFVDSVAQPTQSMWLWLRRDQLRQIAREHSYMSGQPGDLFLSKLSRMVVDINELD
;
A
#
# COMPACT_ATOMS: atom_id res chain seq x y z
N MET A 1 -30.46 -8.07 -1.40
CA MET A 1 -29.06 -7.78 -1.80
C MET A 1 -28.17 -7.67 -0.56
N PRO A 2 -27.84 -8.77 0.14
CA PRO A 2 -26.99 -8.76 1.34
C PRO A 2 -25.48 -8.85 1.05
N SER A 3 -25.08 -9.25 -0.16
CA SER A 3 -23.70 -9.53 -0.54
C SER A 3 -22.79 -8.30 -0.54
N HIS A 4 -23.29 -7.13 -0.96
CA HIS A 4 -22.49 -5.91 -1.06
C HIS A 4 -22.16 -5.32 0.32
N GLN A 5 -23.08 -5.39 1.28
CA GLN A 5 -22.87 -4.86 2.63
C GLN A 5 -21.87 -5.71 3.43
N LEU A 6 -21.87 -7.04 3.22
CA LEU A 6 -20.88 -7.94 3.82
C LEU A 6 -19.46 -7.66 3.34
N HIS A 7 -19.29 -7.38 2.04
CA HIS A 7 -17.98 -7.04 1.47
C HIS A 7 -17.44 -5.73 2.08
N ILE A 8 -18.28 -4.69 2.21
CA ILE A 8 -17.89 -3.41 2.83
C ILE A 8 -17.38 -3.60 4.26
N ASN A 9 -18.05 -4.44 5.05
CA ASN A 9 -17.62 -4.70 6.43
C ASN A 9 -16.24 -5.38 6.46
N ARG A 10 -15.98 -6.35 5.59
CA ARG A 10 -14.68 -7.03 5.53
C ARG A 10 -13.55 -6.11 5.10
N LEU A 11 -13.78 -5.23 4.13
CA LEU A 11 -12.83 -4.19 3.76
C LEU A 11 -12.49 -3.30 4.97
N CYS A 12 -13.50 -2.85 5.72
CA CYS A 12 -13.32 -2.10 6.96
C CYS A 12 -12.52 -2.88 7.99
N ASP A 13 -12.85 -4.16 8.20
CA ASP A 13 -12.20 -5.01 9.20
C ASP A 13 -10.71 -5.18 8.86
N CYS A 14 -10.37 -5.49 7.60
CA CYS A 14 -8.98 -5.64 7.16
C CYS A 14 -8.19 -4.33 7.32
N LEU A 15 -8.82 -3.19 7.03
CA LEU A 15 -8.19 -1.88 7.24
C LEU A 15 -7.95 -1.60 8.72
N GLN A 16 -8.94 -1.84 9.57
CA GLN A 16 -8.84 -1.61 11.01
C GLN A 16 -7.82 -2.53 11.69
N SER A 17 -7.67 -3.76 11.19
CA SER A 17 -6.67 -4.71 11.64
C SER A 17 -5.31 -4.57 10.96
N PHE A 18 -5.17 -3.64 10.00
CA PHE A 18 -3.98 -3.46 9.17
C PHE A 18 -3.56 -4.75 8.42
N ASP A 19 -4.53 -5.62 8.12
CA ASP A 19 -4.31 -6.85 7.35
C ASP A 19 -4.39 -6.53 5.86
N PHE A 20 -3.32 -5.90 5.36
CA PHE A 20 -3.26 -5.44 3.98
C PHE A 20 -3.21 -6.60 2.98
N GLN A 21 -2.56 -7.70 3.31
CA GLN A 21 -2.52 -8.86 2.43
C GLN A 21 -3.92 -9.44 2.22
N GLN A 22 -4.69 -9.64 3.29
CA GLN A 22 -6.08 -10.06 3.19
C GLN A 22 -6.94 -9.03 2.44
N LEU A 23 -6.73 -7.73 2.72
CA LEU A 23 -7.43 -6.64 2.04
C LEU A 23 -7.26 -6.73 0.51
N PHE A 24 -6.03 -6.84 0.02
CA PHE A 24 -5.76 -6.88 -1.42
C PHE A 24 -6.22 -8.19 -2.05
N ILE A 25 -5.85 -9.33 -1.46
CA ILE A 25 -6.06 -10.63 -2.09
C ILE A 25 -7.53 -11.04 -2.02
N ALA A 26 -8.09 -11.09 -0.81
CA ALA A 26 -9.41 -11.67 -0.61
C ALA A 26 -10.54 -10.70 -0.94
N GLU A 27 -10.37 -9.42 -0.60
CA GLU A 27 -11.44 -8.44 -0.76
C GLU A 27 -11.32 -7.66 -2.07
N LEU A 28 -10.12 -7.26 -2.50
CA LEU A 28 -9.91 -6.55 -3.78
C LEU A 28 -9.63 -7.48 -4.98
N GLY A 29 -9.43 -8.78 -4.75
CA GLY A 29 -9.24 -9.77 -5.82
C GLY A 29 -7.86 -9.72 -6.48
N TRP A 30 -6.86 -9.18 -5.80
CA TRP A 30 -5.46 -9.20 -6.24
C TRP A 30 -4.86 -10.60 -6.08
N SER A 31 -3.65 -10.80 -6.61
CA SER A 31 -2.91 -12.06 -6.47
C SER A 31 -1.85 -11.96 -5.37
N TYR A 32 -1.44 -13.12 -4.86
CA TYR A 32 -0.20 -13.22 -4.07
C TYR A 32 0.99 -12.76 -4.94
N SER A 33 1.94 -12.08 -4.31
CA SER A 33 3.21 -11.74 -4.96
C SER A 33 4.00 -13.00 -5.28
N ASP A 34 4.80 -12.96 -6.35
CA ASP A 34 5.64 -14.10 -6.72
C ASP A 34 6.87 -14.24 -5.79
N ASN A 35 7.20 -13.18 -5.03
CA ASN A 35 8.28 -13.16 -4.05
C ASN A 35 7.71 -13.02 -2.63
N ASP A 36 7.71 -14.11 -1.86
CA ASP A 36 7.27 -14.10 -0.47
C ASP A 36 8.40 -13.78 0.54
N GLU A 37 9.66 -13.65 0.08
CA GLU A 37 10.81 -13.40 0.95
C GLU A 37 11.08 -11.89 1.12
N PRO A 38 11.02 -11.35 2.35
CA PRO A 38 11.38 -9.96 2.60
C PRO A 38 12.84 -9.68 2.24
N PHE A 39 13.12 -8.48 1.75
CA PHE A 39 14.49 -8.02 1.45
C PHE A 39 14.83 -6.73 2.17
N ALA A 40 16.13 -6.55 2.41
CA ALA A 40 16.68 -5.33 2.98
C ALA A 40 16.95 -4.29 1.88
N LEU A 41 16.44 -3.07 2.10
CA LEU A 41 16.76 -1.90 1.30
C LEU A 41 17.57 -0.90 2.13
N THR A 42 18.83 -0.67 1.78
CA THR A 42 19.68 0.30 2.46
C THR A 42 19.68 1.63 1.70
N LEU A 43 19.25 2.70 2.36
CA LEU A 43 19.20 4.05 1.80
C LEU A 43 19.50 5.08 2.89
N ASN A 44 20.39 6.05 2.62
CA ASN A 44 20.86 7.06 3.57
C ASN A 44 21.36 6.47 4.91
N ASP A 45 22.18 5.41 4.84
CA ASP A 45 22.71 4.67 6.00
C ASP A 45 21.66 4.02 6.91
N GLN A 46 20.40 3.97 6.48
CA GLN A 46 19.30 3.27 7.14
C GLN A 46 18.91 2.04 6.34
N THR A 47 18.56 0.96 7.02
CA THR A 47 18.08 -0.27 6.38
C THR A 47 16.61 -0.47 6.68
N TRP A 48 15.84 -0.66 5.61
CA TRP A 48 14.40 -0.86 5.62
C TRP A 48 14.10 -2.31 5.26
N GLN A 49 13.26 -2.97 6.05
CA GLN A 49 12.73 -4.29 5.69
C GLN A 49 11.52 -4.09 4.78
N VAL A 50 11.59 -4.67 3.58
CA VAL A 50 10.58 -4.53 2.55
C VAL A 50 10.00 -5.91 2.25
N SER A 51 8.67 -6.03 2.29
CA SER A 51 7.95 -7.26 1.93
C SER A 51 7.02 -6.99 0.76
N GLU A 52 6.95 -7.88 -0.21
CA GLU A 52 5.90 -7.88 -1.22
C GLU A 52 4.68 -8.60 -0.65
N ILE A 53 3.51 -7.96 -0.66
CA ILE A 53 2.31 -8.51 0.00
C ILE A 53 1.16 -8.82 -0.94
N ALA A 54 1.15 -8.22 -2.14
CA ALA A 54 0.16 -8.47 -3.17
C ALA A 54 0.63 -7.92 -4.52
N GLN A 55 0.04 -8.42 -5.60
CA GLN A 55 0.24 -7.88 -6.95
C GLN A 55 -1.03 -7.90 -7.80
N LEU A 56 -1.09 -7.00 -8.77
CA LEU A 56 -2.13 -6.95 -9.79
C LEU A 56 -1.52 -6.50 -11.13
N VAL A 57 -1.44 -7.41 -12.10
CA VAL A 57 -1.03 -7.12 -13.49
C VAL A 57 0.21 -6.22 -13.56
N GLY A 58 1.30 -6.60 -12.90
CA GLY A 58 2.56 -5.83 -12.92
C GLY A 58 2.68 -4.72 -11.87
N VAL A 59 1.58 -4.35 -11.20
CA VAL A 59 1.62 -3.49 -10.00
C VAL A 59 1.91 -4.34 -8.78
N VAL A 60 2.93 -3.98 -7.99
CA VAL A 60 3.27 -4.66 -6.73
C VAL A 60 3.00 -3.79 -5.52
N VAL A 61 2.45 -4.37 -4.45
CA VAL A 61 2.32 -3.73 -3.14
C VAL A 61 3.48 -4.12 -2.24
N PHE A 62 4.26 -3.14 -1.83
CA PHE A 62 5.31 -3.29 -0.83
C PHE A 62 4.81 -2.84 0.55
N LEU A 63 5.18 -3.58 1.58
CA LEU A 63 5.00 -3.22 3.00
C LEU A 63 6.37 -2.96 3.63
N ILE A 64 6.50 -1.83 4.33
CA ILE A 64 7.73 -1.41 5.00
C ILE A 64 7.47 -1.14 6.48
N ASP A 65 8.34 -1.70 7.31
CA ASP A 65 8.37 -1.42 8.75
C ASP A 65 9.08 -0.08 9.03
N GLY A 66 8.31 0.89 9.49
CA GLY A 66 8.72 2.25 9.82
C GLY A 66 8.01 3.33 9.01
N LEU A 67 7.78 4.48 9.65
CA LEU A 67 7.14 5.66 9.05
C LEU A 67 8.11 6.86 8.99
N PRO A 68 9.01 6.91 7.98
CA PRO A 68 9.94 8.01 7.86
C PRO A 68 9.26 9.29 7.35
N GLU A 69 10.01 10.40 7.36
CA GLU A 69 9.56 11.67 6.78
C GLU A 69 9.38 11.59 5.26
N ARG A 70 8.68 12.58 4.70
CA ARG A 70 8.24 12.57 3.31
C ARG A 70 9.38 12.39 2.31
N ASP A 71 10.49 13.10 2.48
CA ASP A 71 11.61 13.03 1.54
C ASP A 71 12.23 11.63 1.51
N GLN A 72 12.33 10.98 2.67
CA GLN A 72 12.82 9.62 2.79
C GLN A 72 11.82 8.60 2.21
N ARG A 73 10.51 8.78 2.40
CA ARG A 73 9.50 7.94 1.74
C ARG A 73 9.57 8.04 0.22
N LEU A 74 9.74 9.25 -0.33
CA LEU A 74 9.89 9.47 -1.76
C LEU A 74 11.18 8.84 -2.30
N ALA A 75 12.28 8.92 -1.55
CA ALA A 75 13.53 8.26 -1.93
C ALA A 75 13.37 6.73 -1.99
N ILE A 76 12.72 6.13 -0.98
CA ILE A 76 12.39 4.69 -0.97
C ILE A 76 11.46 4.32 -2.14
N GLN A 77 10.41 5.10 -2.38
CA GLN A 77 9.48 4.91 -3.50
C GLN A 77 10.20 4.90 -4.85
N ASN A 78 11.13 5.83 -5.06
CA ASN A 78 11.91 5.91 -6.30
C ASN A 78 12.84 4.69 -6.44
N GLU A 79 13.53 4.31 -5.37
CA GLU A 79 14.41 3.13 -5.38
C GLU A 79 13.65 1.82 -5.65
N LEU A 80 12.45 1.66 -5.08
CA LEU A 80 11.57 0.52 -5.39
C LEU A 80 11.02 0.58 -6.82
N SER A 81 10.83 1.78 -7.37
CA SER A 81 10.41 1.96 -8.76
C SER A 81 11.46 1.52 -9.79
N GLU A 82 12.75 1.48 -9.41
CA GLU A 82 13.80 0.91 -10.25
C GLU A 82 13.70 -0.63 -10.32
N ARG A 83 13.04 -1.26 -9.35
CA ARG A 83 12.81 -2.71 -9.31
C ARG A 83 11.48 -3.10 -9.96
N VAL A 84 10.41 -2.41 -9.55
CA VAL A 84 9.07 -2.61 -10.07
C VAL A 84 8.50 -1.23 -10.41
N TYR A 85 8.37 -0.94 -11.70
CA TYR A 85 8.05 0.41 -12.17
C TYR A 85 6.71 0.94 -11.61
N GLU A 86 5.68 0.10 -11.63
CA GLU A 86 4.40 0.39 -10.99
C GLU A 86 4.31 -0.31 -9.64
N ASN A 87 4.28 0.49 -8.58
CA ASN A 87 4.19 -0.05 -7.23
C ASN A 87 3.45 0.89 -6.29
N LEU A 88 2.83 0.28 -5.28
CA LEU A 88 2.26 0.92 -4.11
C LEU A 88 3.13 0.58 -2.91
N VAL A 89 3.60 1.58 -2.19
CA VAL A 89 4.36 1.36 -0.95
C VAL A 89 3.50 1.75 0.24
N ILE A 90 3.32 0.80 1.16
CA ILE A 90 2.64 0.99 2.43
C ILE A 90 3.68 0.96 3.53
N PHE A 91 3.78 2.07 4.26
CA PHE A 91 4.61 2.22 5.44
C PHE A 91 3.73 2.06 6.68
N VAL A 92 4.22 1.37 7.71
CA VAL A 92 3.55 1.26 9.02
C VAL A 92 4.50 1.67 10.14
N ASP A 93 3.98 2.14 11.27
CA ASP A 93 4.80 2.48 12.44
C ASP A 93 5.49 1.26 13.05
N SER A 94 4.81 0.11 13.04
CA SER A 94 5.36 -1.18 13.43
C SER A 94 4.60 -2.29 12.73
N VAL A 95 5.27 -3.16 11.99
CA VAL A 95 4.60 -4.34 11.38
C VAL A 95 4.01 -5.28 12.44
N ALA A 96 4.64 -5.38 13.62
CA ALA A 96 4.16 -6.26 14.68
C ALA A 96 2.84 -5.77 15.32
N GLN A 97 2.69 -4.46 15.47
CA GLN A 97 1.54 -3.81 16.12
C GLN A 97 1.25 -2.46 15.46
N PRO A 98 0.74 -2.44 14.22
CA PRO A 98 0.55 -1.21 13.48
C PRO A 98 -0.62 -0.41 14.06
N THR A 99 -0.43 0.91 14.19
CA THR A 99 -1.47 1.84 14.61
C THR A 99 -1.76 2.91 13.58
N GLN A 100 -0.85 3.08 12.61
CA GLN A 100 -0.93 4.04 11.53
C GLN A 100 -0.23 3.51 10.28
N SER A 101 -0.72 3.90 9.11
CA SER A 101 -0.08 3.61 7.84
C SER A 101 -0.05 4.82 6.91
N MET A 102 0.97 4.85 6.06
CA MET A 102 1.12 5.81 4.97
C MET A 102 1.25 5.05 3.67
N TRP A 103 0.41 5.40 2.71
CA TRP A 103 0.30 4.76 1.41
C TRP A 103 0.83 5.72 0.37
N LEU A 104 1.79 5.30 -0.44
CA LEU A 104 2.46 6.13 -1.42
C LEU A 104 2.53 5.40 -2.76
N TRP A 105 2.11 6.08 -3.81
CA TRP A 105 2.31 5.63 -5.19
C TRP A 105 2.59 6.83 -6.08
N LEU A 106 3.22 6.57 -7.23
CA LEU A 106 3.49 7.59 -8.23
C LEU A 106 2.45 7.48 -9.35
N ARG A 107 1.64 8.52 -9.54
CA ARG A 107 0.88 8.64 -10.79
C ARG A 107 1.80 9.18 -11.86
N ARG A 108 1.88 8.47 -12.97
CA ARG A 108 2.74 8.83 -14.10
C ARG A 108 1.85 9.30 -15.25
N ASP A 109 2.07 10.53 -15.70
CA ASP A 109 1.54 11.00 -16.98
C ASP A 109 2.72 11.19 -17.95
N GLN A 110 2.43 11.36 -19.25
CA GLN A 110 3.47 11.46 -20.30
C GLN A 110 4.51 12.57 -20.06
N LEU A 111 4.25 13.53 -19.18
CA LEU A 111 5.08 14.70 -18.95
C LEU A 111 5.60 14.81 -17.51
N ARG A 112 5.00 14.12 -16.53
CA ARG A 112 5.23 14.30 -15.10
C ARG A 112 4.94 13.04 -14.28
N GLN A 113 5.69 12.90 -13.20
CA GLN A 113 5.39 11.98 -12.10
C GLN A 113 4.85 12.78 -10.93
N ILE A 114 3.71 12.34 -10.39
CA ILE A 114 3.03 13.01 -9.28
C ILE A 114 2.85 12.00 -8.15
N ALA A 115 3.56 12.21 -7.05
CA ALA A 115 3.38 11.42 -5.83
C ALA A 115 1.99 11.65 -5.21
N ARG A 116 1.35 10.55 -4.83
CA ARG A 116 0.08 10.53 -4.10
C ARG A 116 0.30 9.85 -2.75
N GLU A 117 -0.18 10.50 -1.70
CA GLU A 117 -0.04 10.01 -0.33
C GLU A 117 -1.41 9.93 0.34
N HIS A 118 -1.67 8.83 1.05
CA HIS A 118 -2.81 8.69 1.92
C HIS A 118 -2.40 8.11 3.27
N SER A 119 -2.78 8.79 4.34
CA SER A 119 -2.61 8.27 5.70
C SER A 119 -3.89 7.60 6.21
N TYR A 120 -3.68 6.52 6.95
CA TYR A 120 -4.68 5.86 7.76
C TYR A 120 -4.19 5.79 9.21
N MET A 121 -5.10 5.97 10.15
CA MET A 121 -4.83 5.80 11.57
C MET A 121 -5.94 4.96 12.19
N SER A 122 -5.57 4.08 13.10
CA SER A 122 -6.52 3.31 13.90
C SER A 122 -7.52 4.25 14.60
N GLY A 123 -8.78 3.81 14.67
CA GLY A 123 -9.86 4.59 15.27
C GLY A 123 -10.51 5.64 14.36
N GLN A 124 -10.05 5.82 13.11
CA GLN A 124 -10.80 6.60 12.12
C GLN A 124 -12.11 5.90 11.73
N PRO A 125 -13.20 6.65 11.48
CA PRO A 125 -14.43 6.09 10.92
C PRO A 125 -14.14 5.34 9.61
N GLY A 126 -14.56 4.07 9.52
CA GLY A 126 -14.23 3.19 8.40
C GLY A 126 -14.75 3.67 7.05
N ASP A 127 -15.90 4.34 7.04
CA ASP A 127 -16.55 4.91 5.85
C ASP A 127 -15.71 5.98 5.13
N LEU A 128 -15.02 6.84 5.89
CA LEU A 128 -14.14 7.86 5.35
C LEU A 128 -12.93 7.24 4.63
N PHE A 129 -12.34 6.21 5.22
CA PHE A 129 -11.19 5.56 4.59
C PHE A 129 -11.60 4.65 3.44
N LEU A 130 -12.73 3.95 3.52
CA LEU A 130 -13.26 3.16 2.39
C LEU A 130 -13.49 4.00 1.13
N SER A 131 -13.97 5.23 1.30
CA SER A 131 -14.15 6.16 0.18
C SER A 131 -12.79 6.53 -0.46
N LYS A 132 -11.75 6.70 0.35
CA LYS A 132 -10.37 6.94 -0.12
C LYS A 132 -9.78 5.70 -0.78
N LEU A 133 -9.96 4.53 -0.18
CA LEU A 133 -9.50 3.24 -0.69
C LEU A 133 -10.10 2.97 -2.07
N SER A 134 -11.42 3.13 -2.23
CA SER A 134 -12.11 2.95 -3.52
C SER A 134 -11.49 3.82 -4.62
N ARG A 135 -11.22 5.10 -4.32
CA ARG A 135 -10.59 6.02 -5.27
C ARG A 135 -9.14 5.64 -5.58
N MET A 136 -8.39 5.26 -4.56
CA MET A 136 -7.00 4.84 -4.69
C MET A 136 -6.89 3.57 -5.54
N VAL A 137 -7.74 2.57 -5.33
CA VAL A 137 -7.75 1.33 -6.13
C VAL A 137 -8.07 1.63 -7.60
N VAL A 138 -8.98 2.57 -7.88
CA VAL A 138 -9.22 3.05 -9.24
C VAL A 138 -7.96 3.68 -9.82
N ASP A 139 -7.33 4.62 -9.09
CA ASP A 139 -6.08 5.27 -9.54
C ASP A 139 -4.93 4.27 -9.76
N ILE A 140 -4.88 3.16 -9.00
CA ILE A 140 -3.86 2.11 -9.11
C ILE A 140 -4.13 1.17 -10.29
N ASN A 141 -5.39 0.85 -10.55
CA ASN A 141 -5.78 0.02 -11.70
C ASN A 141 -5.56 0.73 -13.05
N GLU A 142 -5.35 2.05 -13.03
CA GLU A 142 -4.98 2.87 -14.19
C GLU A 142 -3.46 2.96 -14.40
N LEU A 143 -2.65 2.30 -13.55
CA LEU A 143 -1.20 2.18 -13.77
C LEU A 143 -0.95 1.14 -14.87
N ASP A 144 -0.12 1.49 -15.85
CA ASP A 144 0.14 0.71 -17.09
C ASP A 144 1.23 -0.37 -16.92
#